data_AF-A0A6I8T6M6-F1
#
_entry.id   AF-A0A6I8T6M6-F1
#
_cell.length_a   1.000
_cell.length_b   1.000
_cell.length_c   1.000
_cell.angle_alpha   90.00
_cell.angle_beta   90.00
_cell.angle_gamma   90.00
#
_symmetry.space_group_name_H-M   'P 1'
#
loop_
_entity.id
_entity.type
_entity.pdbx_description
1 polymer ?
#
loop_
_entity_poly.entity_id
_entity_poly.type
_entity_poly.pdbx_seq_one_letter_code
_entity_poly.pdbx_strand_id
1 'polypeptide(L)'
;MADSRERIRGPPRDGREGFTSPRQVLRRLMLLSEGRQYREAATVVGRLGPSVLRSVVAELPMDILIEALPHSTYLLESFFNRLNTVIPNPKPEVPSEAIMWHLVKLFSNPHESGLRQRCTKLAQAIGTWQPSLRDALMARRKQLDQAIEGLGVHGLTADHSGSLISLHIALKNELQRHIETYKTAIHKLEELSTVTVNPDPAQSSHQRLLAISHGDIQQRLIDNKTLLTMLDKPALKQLSQLLENLSQRVQNDKEVLFCVGQIRRIDTSANTEERPAAGLLMNYSRGCEAVLGLMGPLSAPSSPTSNGCGSGSDGYHSDSDTDETNSELVRQYGVMYSKNRIDTLDSLNSLPQLKHAHQLKAKILFSIIVLAFRACHGLKERKVLEVRRTLHVLDANDDATAALDRAVRQNLKDTADRFPMGDVERQVANQVLSTLHEYPCLEACIPLIHYISDCVRLAWKMTNQTVPYYLDTDFTLGLLQPEKHERYPISEKRSDIIRAFLWPALIQNGRCVYKAIVAT
;
A
#
# COMPACT_ATOMS: atom_id res chain seq x y z
N MET A 1 17.63 78.36 -34.35
CA MET A 1 18.59 77.39 -34.94
C MET A 1 18.97 76.41 -33.84
N ALA A 2 18.37 75.22 -33.84
CA ALA A 2 18.70 74.14 -32.91
C ALA A 2 18.91 72.89 -33.76
N ASP A 3 20.13 72.36 -33.69
CA ASP A 3 20.65 71.27 -34.49
C ASP A 3 20.19 69.93 -33.87
N SER A 4 19.38 69.17 -34.59
CA SER A 4 18.97 67.80 -34.21
C SER A 4 19.15 66.89 -35.41
N ARG A 5 20.39 66.43 -35.59
CA ARG A 5 20.73 65.34 -36.51
C ARG A 5 20.61 64.01 -35.77
N GLU A 6 19.46 63.37 -35.92
CA GLU A 6 19.26 61.95 -35.61
C GLU A 6 20.24 61.11 -36.45
N ARG A 7 21.22 60.49 -35.78
CA ARG A 7 22.06 59.46 -36.40
C ARG A 7 21.28 58.16 -36.46
N ILE A 8 20.84 57.81 -37.65
CA ILE A 8 20.36 56.46 -38.01
C ILE A 8 21.49 55.46 -37.71
N ARG A 9 21.35 54.67 -36.63
CA ARG A 9 22.22 53.52 -36.35
C ARG A 9 21.88 52.40 -37.35
N GLY A 10 22.83 52.07 -38.23
CA GLY A 10 22.80 50.82 -38.99
C GLY A 10 22.89 49.59 -38.09
N PRO A 11 22.56 48.38 -38.60
CA PRO A 11 22.46 47.18 -37.79
C PRO A 11 23.85 46.79 -37.23
N PRO A 12 23.95 46.30 -35.98
CA PRO A 12 25.22 45.94 -35.39
C PRO A 12 25.77 44.66 -36.04
N ARG A 13 27.08 44.65 -36.26
CA ARG A 13 27.82 43.65 -37.04
C ARG A 13 28.39 42.52 -36.17
N ASP A 14 27.73 42.18 -35.07
CA ASP A 14 28.20 41.14 -34.14
C ASP A 14 27.00 40.30 -33.67
N GLY A 15 27.01 39.00 -34.00
CA GLY A 15 25.90 38.05 -33.83
C GLY A 15 25.56 37.66 -32.38
N ARG A 16 25.70 38.60 -31.45
CA ARG A 16 25.32 38.49 -30.03
C ARG A 16 24.13 39.40 -29.74
N GLU A 17 23.02 39.21 -30.45
CA GLU A 17 21.74 39.68 -29.93
C GLU A 17 21.37 38.78 -28.75
N GLY A 18 21.66 39.25 -27.53
CA GLY A 18 21.11 38.64 -26.34
C GLY A 18 19.59 38.67 -26.45
N PHE A 19 18.94 37.52 -26.36
CA PHE A 19 17.49 37.43 -26.25
C PHE A 19 17.07 38.04 -24.91
N THR A 20 16.87 39.37 -24.86
CA THR A 20 16.57 40.11 -23.63
C THR A 20 15.06 40.20 -23.36
N SER A 21 14.21 40.04 -24.39
CA SER A 21 12.75 40.13 -24.26
C SER A 21 12.07 38.75 -24.33
N PRO A 22 11.44 38.26 -23.23
CA PRO A 22 10.71 36.99 -23.24
C PRO A 22 9.58 36.91 -24.27
N ARG A 23 8.86 38.02 -24.51
CA ARG A 23 7.73 38.06 -25.45
C ARG A 23 8.18 37.88 -26.91
N GLN A 24 9.33 38.44 -27.27
CA GLN A 24 9.91 38.25 -28.61
C GLN A 24 10.39 36.81 -28.81
N VAL A 25 10.99 36.21 -27.78
CA VAL A 25 11.40 34.81 -27.80
C VAL A 25 10.19 33.89 -27.93
N LEU A 26 9.15 34.10 -27.12
CA LEU A 26 7.94 33.28 -27.15
C LEU A 26 7.28 33.32 -28.54
N ARG A 27 7.09 34.52 -29.12
CA ARG A 27 6.53 34.66 -30.47
C ARG A 27 7.35 33.92 -31.52
N ARG A 28 8.69 34.00 -31.43
CA ARG A 28 9.58 33.27 -32.34
C ARG A 28 9.48 31.75 -32.16
N LEU A 29 9.43 31.26 -30.92
CA LEU A 29 9.28 29.83 -30.64
C LEU A 29 7.94 29.29 -31.12
N MET A 30 6.85 30.06 -30.96
CA MET A 30 5.53 29.69 -31.47
C MET A 30 5.53 29.59 -33.00
N LEU A 31 6.04 30.62 -33.70
CA LEU A 31 6.13 30.61 -35.17
C LEU A 31 6.96 29.42 -35.70
N LEU A 32 8.11 29.14 -35.08
CA LEU A 32 8.94 27.98 -35.46
C LEU A 32 8.24 26.65 -35.15
N SER A 33 7.48 26.57 -34.06
CA SER A 33 6.74 25.37 -33.68
C SER A 33 5.55 25.11 -34.60
N GLU A 34 4.82 26.16 -35.00
CA GLU A 34 3.75 26.10 -36.03
C GLU A 34 4.31 25.62 -37.37
N GLY A 35 5.48 26.10 -37.76
CA GLY A 35 6.20 25.64 -38.96
C GLY A 35 6.87 24.27 -38.83
N ARG A 36 6.70 23.56 -37.70
CA ARG A 36 7.37 22.28 -37.39
C ARG A 36 8.91 22.33 -37.44
N GLN A 37 9.50 23.53 -37.33
CA GLN A 37 10.94 23.77 -37.33
C GLN A 37 11.52 23.60 -35.91
N TYR A 38 11.26 22.45 -35.28
CA TYR A 38 11.61 22.20 -33.87
C TYR A 38 13.13 22.23 -33.59
N ARG A 39 13.97 21.90 -34.58
CA ARG A 39 15.42 22.01 -34.45
C ARG A 39 15.90 23.45 -34.36
N GLU A 40 15.33 24.34 -35.16
CA GLU A 40 15.66 25.76 -35.10
C GLU A 40 15.17 26.37 -33.80
N ALA A 41 13.96 26.01 -33.36
CA ALA A 41 13.42 26.40 -32.07
C ALA A 41 14.34 25.96 -30.91
N ALA A 42 14.89 24.76 -30.96
CA ALA A 42 15.84 24.26 -29.97
C ALA A 42 17.11 25.13 -29.87
N THR A 43 17.63 25.63 -31.00
CA THR A 43 18.81 26.53 -30.98
C THR A 43 18.52 27.86 -30.29
N VAL A 44 17.28 28.36 -30.37
CA VAL A 44 16.84 29.57 -29.67
C VAL A 44 16.81 29.32 -28.16
N VAL A 45 16.22 28.19 -27.73
CA VAL A 45 16.14 27.79 -26.31
C VAL A 45 17.53 27.64 -25.68
N GLY A 46 18.48 27.02 -26.40
CA GLY A 46 19.85 26.81 -25.94
C GLY A 46 20.61 28.10 -25.60
N ARG A 47 20.16 29.27 -26.07
CA ARG A 47 20.79 30.58 -25.85
C ARG A 47 20.11 31.43 -24.75
N LEU A 48 19.01 30.96 -24.16
CA LEU A 48 18.22 31.75 -23.20
C LEU A 48 18.87 31.84 -21.82
N GLY A 49 18.91 33.03 -21.23
CA GLY A 49 19.32 33.22 -19.84
C GLY A 49 18.27 32.71 -18.83
N PRO A 50 18.63 32.56 -17.53
CA PRO A 50 17.75 32.01 -16.48
C PRO A 50 16.39 32.71 -16.36
N SER A 51 16.39 34.05 -16.36
CA SER A 51 15.17 34.85 -16.21
C SER A 51 14.22 34.70 -17.40
N VAL A 52 14.76 34.82 -18.61
CA VAL A 52 14.01 34.71 -19.87
C VAL A 52 13.49 33.29 -20.06
N LEU A 53 14.30 32.28 -19.75
CA LEU A 53 13.90 30.88 -19.81
C LEU A 53 12.67 30.63 -18.95
N ARG A 54 12.64 31.08 -17.69
CA ARG A 54 11.46 30.92 -16.81
C ARG A 54 10.20 31.54 -17.39
N SER A 55 10.27 32.79 -17.86
CA SER A 55 9.11 33.47 -18.44
C SER A 55 8.60 32.75 -19.69
N VAL A 56 9.51 32.28 -20.53
CA VAL A 56 9.14 31.49 -21.72
C VAL A 56 8.53 30.15 -21.33
N VAL A 57 9.05 29.46 -20.31
CA VAL A 57 8.51 28.18 -19.84
C VAL A 57 7.07 28.29 -19.39
N ALA A 58 6.75 29.34 -18.63
CA ALA A 58 5.42 29.53 -18.06
C ALA A 58 4.35 29.83 -19.12
N GLU A 59 4.72 30.42 -20.25
CA GLU A 59 3.79 30.88 -21.29
C GLU A 59 3.79 30.00 -22.56
N LEU A 60 4.66 29.00 -22.65
CA LEU A 60 4.76 28.13 -23.82
C LEU A 60 3.60 27.10 -23.83
N PRO A 61 2.86 26.93 -24.94
CA PRO A 61 1.80 25.94 -25.04
C PRO A 61 2.39 24.52 -25.12
N MET A 62 2.68 23.94 -23.96
CA MET A 62 3.32 22.63 -23.85
C MET A 62 2.46 21.49 -24.41
N ASP A 63 1.14 21.60 -24.34
CA ASP A 63 0.22 20.57 -24.84
C ASP A 63 0.40 20.31 -26.34
N ILE A 64 0.55 21.37 -27.15
CA ILE A 64 0.78 21.27 -28.59
C ILE A 64 2.13 20.58 -28.87
N LEU A 65 3.15 20.86 -28.05
CA LEU A 65 4.46 20.23 -28.19
C LEU A 65 4.42 18.77 -27.76
N ILE A 66 3.62 18.41 -26.76
CA ILE A 66 3.40 17.04 -26.33
C ILE A 66 2.72 16.24 -27.44
N GLU A 67 1.63 16.76 -28.02
CA GLU A 67 0.91 16.12 -29.13
C GLU A 67 1.77 15.96 -30.38
N ALA A 68 2.73 16.86 -30.61
CA ALA A 68 3.65 16.79 -31.74
C ALA A 68 4.80 15.77 -31.58
N LEU A 69 4.89 15.08 -30.43
CA LEU A 69 5.89 14.01 -30.26
C LEU A 69 5.65 12.88 -31.27
N PRO A 70 6.72 12.29 -31.85
CA PRO A 70 8.14 12.45 -31.52
C PRO A 70 8.87 13.60 -32.26
N HIS A 71 8.19 14.42 -33.05
CA HIS A 71 8.83 15.45 -33.88
C HIS A 71 9.37 16.63 -33.05
N SER A 72 8.66 16.98 -31.98
CA SER A 72 9.04 18.03 -31.02
C SER A 72 10.15 17.62 -30.04
N THR A 73 10.62 16.37 -30.08
CA THR A 73 11.56 15.82 -29.08
C THR A 73 12.84 16.64 -28.96
N TYR A 74 13.41 17.13 -30.06
CA TYR A 74 14.63 17.95 -30.03
C TYR A 74 14.43 19.30 -29.29
N LEU A 75 13.25 19.91 -29.44
CA LEU A 75 12.92 21.16 -28.76
C LEU A 75 12.76 20.93 -27.26
N LEU A 76 11.99 19.92 -26.87
CA LEU A 76 11.78 19.55 -25.47
C LEU A 76 13.10 19.11 -24.81
N GLU A 77 13.95 18.37 -25.52
CA GLU A 77 15.27 17.96 -25.04
C GLU A 77 16.14 19.19 -24.73
N SER A 78 16.25 20.13 -25.67
CA SER A 78 17.03 21.35 -25.48
C SER A 78 16.51 22.18 -24.30
N PHE A 79 15.19 22.17 -24.10
CA PHE A 79 14.54 22.84 -23.00
C PHE A 79 14.89 22.24 -21.64
N PHE A 80 14.73 20.93 -21.45
CA PHE A 80 15.12 20.26 -20.21
C PHE A 80 16.63 20.33 -19.96
N ASN A 81 17.47 20.19 -20.99
CA ASN A 81 18.91 20.37 -20.86
C ASN A 81 19.27 21.77 -20.39
N ARG A 82 18.63 22.82 -20.94
CA ARG A 82 18.86 24.19 -20.51
C ARG A 82 18.39 24.42 -19.07
N LEU A 83 17.23 23.88 -18.69
CA LEU A 83 16.71 23.93 -17.32
C LEU A 83 17.67 23.26 -16.33
N ASN A 84 18.17 22.07 -16.64
CA ASN A 84 19.16 21.34 -15.84
C ASN A 84 20.50 22.09 -15.74
N THR A 85 20.90 22.81 -16.79
CA THR A 85 22.19 23.55 -16.81
C THR A 85 22.11 24.87 -16.05
N VAL A 86 21.02 25.61 -16.22
CA VAL A 86 20.89 27.00 -15.73
C VAL A 86 20.30 27.06 -14.32
N ILE A 87 19.59 26.01 -13.90
CA ILE A 87 18.96 25.85 -12.57
C ILE A 87 18.24 27.15 -12.14
N PRO A 88 17.21 27.57 -12.89
CA PRO A 88 16.49 28.80 -12.57
C PRO A 88 15.85 28.74 -11.17
N ASN A 89 16.01 29.82 -10.38
CA ASN A 89 15.43 29.96 -9.04
C ASN A 89 14.38 31.10 -8.99
N PRO A 90 13.08 30.84 -8.73
CA PRO A 90 12.49 29.54 -8.36
C PRO A 90 12.39 28.56 -9.53
N LYS A 91 12.34 27.26 -9.21
CA LYS A 91 12.23 26.17 -10.19
C LYS A 91 10.89 26.27 -10.91
N PRO A 92 10.86 26.43 -12.25
CA PRO A 92 9.61 26.50 -13.00
C PRO A 92 8.88 25.16 -12.98
N GLU A 93 7.56 25.21 -12.88
CA GLU A 93 6.69 24.05 -13.04
C GLU A 93 6.59 23.71 -14.53
N VAL A 94 6.87 22.45 -14.87
CA VAL A 94 6.88 21.94 -16.24
C VAL A 94 6.05 20.66 -16.26
N PRO A 95 5.18 20.42 -17.26
CA PRO A 95 4.34 19.24 -17.36
C PRO A 95 5.13 17.98 -17.76
N SER A 96 6.18 17.68 -16.98
CA SER A 96 7.13 16.59 -17.18
C SER A 96 6.44 15.22 -17.10
N GLU A 97 5.44 15.09 -16.23
CA GLU A 97 4.59 13.89 -16.13
C GLU A 97 3.79 13.65 -17.41
N ALA A 98 3.16 14.69 -17.98
CA ALA A 98 2.38 14.57 -19.22
C ALA A 98 3.27 14.18 -20.41
N ILE A 99 4.48 14.77 -20.51
CA ILE A 99 5.47 14.41 -21.54
C ILE A 99 5.91 12.95 -21.39
N MET A 100 6.23 12.52 -20.16
CA MET A 100 6.61 11.13 -19.87
C MET A 100 5.51 10.16 -20.28
N TRP A 101 4.25 10.46 -19.95
CA TRP A 101 3.11 9.62 -20.29
C TRP A 101 2.82 9.56 -21.79
N HIS A 102 3.06 10.64 -22.51
CA HIS A 102 2.98 10.64 -23.96
C HIS A 102 4.10 9.80 -24.59
N LEU A 103 5.31 9.81 -24.02
CA LEU A 103 6.37 8.86 -24.42
C LEU A 103 5.94 7.41 -24.17
N VAL A 104 5.35 7.10 -23.01
CA VAL A 104 4.81 5.76 -22.72
C VAL A 104 3.79 5.35 -23.78
N LYS A 105 2.84 6.24 -24.14
CA LYS A 105 1.86 6.01 -25.21
C LYS A 105 2.55 5.65 -26.53
N LEU A 106 3.57 6.42 -26.96
CA LEU A 106 4.32 6.15 -28.19
C LEU A 106 5.05 4.80 -28.18
N PHE A 107 5.62 4.41 -27.04
CA PHE A 107 6.30 3.11 -26.89
C PHE A 107 5.33 1.93 -26.67
N SER A 108 4.07 2.19 -26.34
CA SER A 108 3.05 1.15 -26.16
C SER A 108 2.60 0.53 -27.48
N ASN A 109 2.65 1.29 -28.57
CA ASN A 109 2.44 0.80 -29.94
C ASN A 109 3.49 1.46 -30.87
N PRO A 110 4.73 0.92 -30.94
CA PRO A 110 5.80 1.55 -31.71
C PRO A 110 5.56 1.34 -33.21
N HIS A 111 4.95 2.34 -33.87
CA HIS A 111 4.71 2.33 -35.31
C HIS A 111 5.91 2.81 -36.13
N GLU A 112 6.85 3.53 -35.51
CA GLU A 112 7.98 4.17 -36.20
C GLU A 112 9.34 3.59 -35.80
N SER A 113 10.17 3.26 -36.79
CA SER A 113 11.58 2.89 -36.58
C SER A 113 12.39 4.07 -36.02
N GLY A 114 13.35 3.79 -35.14
CA GLY A 114 14.25 4.82 -34.57
C GLY A 114 13.62 5.72 -33.50
N LEU A 115 12.39 5.43 -33.05
CA LEU A 115 11.74 6.16 -31.95
C LEU A 115 12.62 6.19 -30.67
N ARG A 116 13.21 5.05 -30.33
CA ARG A 116 14.13 4.92 -29.18
C ARG A 116 15.28 5.94 -29.27
N GLN A 117 15.98 6.00 -30.40
CA GLN A 117 17.12 6.90 -30.61
C GLN A 117 16.73 8.38 -30.50
N ARG A 118 15.56 8.76 -31.03
CA ARG A 118 15.05 10.14 -30.94
C ARG A 118 14.71 10.52 -29.51
N CYS A 119 14.03 9.64 -28.76
CA CYS A 119 13.50 9.96 -27.43
C CYS A 119 14.48 9.73 -26.26
N THR A 120 15.59 9.00 -26.44
CA THR A 120 16.54 8.68 -25.36
C THR A 120 16.99 9.94 -24.60
N LYS A 121 17.49 10.95 -25.31
CA LYS A 121 18.06 12.14 -24.67
C LYS A 121 17.01 12.97 -23.93
N LEU A 122 15.80 13.06 -24.48
CA LEU A 122 14.67 13.70 -23.80
C LEU A 122 14.30 12.97 -22.50
N ALA A 123 14.17 11.64 -22.55
CA ALA A 123 13.84 10.85 -21.36
C ALA A 123 14.92 10.97 -20.27
N GLN A 124 16.21 11.00 -20.65
CA GLN A 124 17.32 11.24 -19.73
C GLN A 124 17.23 12.64 -19.11
N ALA A 125 17.02 13.69 -19.93
CA ALA A 125 16.91 15.06 -19.46
C ALA A 125 15.74 15.28 -18.49
N ILE A 126 14.59 14.62 -18.74
CA ILE A 126 13.44 14.61 -17.82
C ILE A 126 13.80 13.88 -16.52
N GLY A 127 14.47 12.73 -16.60
CA GLY A 127 14.91 11.97 -15.42
C GLY A 127 15.86 12.76 -14.52
N THR A 128 16.75 13.56 -15.10
CA THR A 128 17.61 14.49 -14.35
C THR A 128 16.82 15.65 -13.74
N TRP A 129 15.84 16.19 -14.47
CA TRP A 129 15.05 17.33 -14.00
C TRP A 129 14.11 16.97 -12.85
N GLN A 130 13.48 15.80 -12.91
CA GLN A 130 12.51 15.32 -11.93
C GLN A 130 12.69 13.80 -11.66
N PRO A 131 13.63 13.43 -10.77
CA PRO A 131 13.94 12.03 -10.49
C PRO A 131 12.75 11.20 -9.99
N SER A 132 11.82 11.82 -9.24
CA SER A 132 10.63 11.16 -8.70
C SER A 132 9.68 10.59 -9.77
N LEU A 133 9.73 11.09 -11.01
CA LEU A 133 8.95 10.54 -12.12
C LEU A 133 9.37 9.11 -12.46
N ARG A 134 10.64 8.76 -12.24
CA ARG A 134 11.12 7.39 -12.44
C ARG A 134 10.43 6.44 -11.48
N ASP A 135 10.33 6.81 -10.20
CA ASP A 135 9.67 6.00 -9.17
C ASP A 135 8.16 5.89 -9.43
N ALA A 136 7.52 7.00 -9.82
CA ALA A 136 6.12 7.01 -10.22
C ALA A 136 5.86 6.07 -11.42
N LEU A 137 6.73 6.10 -12.42
CA LEU A 137 6.64 5.23 -13.60
C LEU A 137 6.87 3.75 -13.25
N MET A 138 7.81 3.44 -12.35
CA MET A 138 8.03 2.08 -11.84
C MET A 138 6.82 1.56 -11.06
N ALA A 139 6.29 2.35 -10.12
CA ALA A 139 5.11 1.99 -9.34
C ALA A 139 3.92 1.71 -10.26
N ARG A 140 3.78 2.52 -11.30
CA ARG A 140 2.71 2.40 -12.26
C ARG A 140 2.85 1.19 -13.18
N ARG A 141 4.06 0.87 -13.65
CA ARG A 141 4.34 -0.39 -14.35
C ARG A 141 3.93 -1.58 -13.48
N LYS A 142 4.38 -1.61 -12.22
CA LYS A 142 4.03 -2.67 -11.26
C LYS A 142 2.52 -2.83 -11.10
N GLN A 143 1.79 -1.71 -11.04
CA GLN A 143 0.33 -1.73 -10.95
C GLN A 143 -0.32 -2.36 -12.20
N LEU A 144 0.18 -2.04 -13.41
CA LEU A 144 -0.29 -2.67 -14.65
C LEU A 144 0.00 -4.17 -14.67
N ASP A 145 1.20 -4.57 -14.24
CA ASP A 145 1.61 -5.99 -14.17
C ASP A 145 0.74 -6.77 -13.17
N GLN A 146 0.46 -6.21 -11.99
CA GLN A 146 -0.44 -6.81 -10.99
C GLN A 146 -1.86 -6.99 -11.52
N ALA A 147 -2.40 -5.99 -12.24
CA ALA A 147 -3.73 -6.11 -12.85
C ALA A 147 -3.78 -7.21 -13.93
N ILE A 148 -2.69 -7.40 -14.69
CA ILE A 148 -2.56 -8.46 -15.69
C ILE A 148 -2.47 -9.83 -15.02
N GLU A 149 -1.66 -9.98 -13.97
CA GLU A 149 -1.57 -11.20 -13.16
C GLU A 149 -2.93 -11.56 -12.57
N GLY A 150 -3.64 -10.57 -12.01
CA GLY A 150 -4.99 -10.72 -11.48
C GLY A 150 -5.96 -11.31 -12.51
N LEU A 151 -5.96 -10.81 -13.76
CA LEU A 151 -6.74 -11.39 -14.85
C LEU A 151 -6.38 -12.86 -15.14
N GLY A 152 -5.11 -13.25 -14.96
CA GLY A 152 -4.66 -14.64 -15.13
C GLY A 152 -5.30 -15.61 -14.14
N VAL A 153 -5.64 -15.14 -12.93
CA VAL A 153 -6.28 -15.95 -11.87
C VAL A 153 -7.79 -16.16 -12.11
N HIS A 154 -8.38 -15.49 -13.12
CA HIS A 154 -9.83 -15.49 -13.39
C HIS A 154 -10.33 -16.72 -14.15
N GLY A 155 -9.48 -17.71 -14.37
CA GLY A 155 -9.83 -18.92 -15.12
C GLY A 155 -10.83 -19.83 -14.41
N LEU A 156 -10.42 -21.07 -14.19
CA LEU A 156 -11.27 -22.13 -13.68
C LEU A 156 -11.00 -22.38 -12.19
N THR A 157 -12.01 -22.80 -11.45
CA THR A 157 -11.89 -23.32 -10.09
C THR A 157 -12.06 -24.83 -10.11
N ALA A 158 -11.35 -25.55 -9.23
CA ALA A 158 -11.57 -26.97 -9.06
C ALA A 158 -12.94 -27.21 -8.40
N ASP A 159 -13.68 -28.18 -8.93
CA ASP A 159 -14.82 -28.76 -8.24
C ASP A 159 -14.36 -29.81 -7.21
N HIS A 160 -15.32 -30.39 -6.49
CA HIS A 160 -15.13 -31.50 -5.55
C HIS A 160 -14.50 -32.77 -6.16
N SER A 161 -14.49 -32.92 -7.49
CA SER A 161 -13.80 -33.99 -8.21
C SER A 161 -12.39 -33.61 -8.67
N GLY A 162 -11.98 -32.36 -8.46
CA GLY A 162 -10.73 -31.80 -8.97
C GLY A 162 -10.82 -31.31 -10.41
N SER A 163 -11.99 -31.36 -11.05
CA SER A 163 -12.20 -30.89 -12.42
C SER A 163 -12.33 -29.37 -12.45
N LEU A 164 -11.68 -28.75 -13.43
CA LEU A 164 -11.67 -27.30 -13.60
C LEU A 164 -12.96 -26.82 -14.25
N ILE A 165 -13.79 -26.08 -13.49
CA ILE A 165 -15.06 -25.50 -13.94
C ILE A 165 -15.10 -23.99 -13.70
N SER A 166 -16.08 -23.29 -14.27
CA SER A 166 -16.25 -21.86 -13.98
C SER A 166 -16.69 -21.66 -12.53
N LEU A 167 -16.25 -20.55 -11.91
CA LEU A 167 -16.60 -20.23 -10.52
C LEU A 167 -18.12 -20.16 -10.30
N HIS A 168 -18.87 -19.65 -11.27
CA HIS A 168 -20.33 -19.57 -11.19
C HIS A 168 -20.98 -20.95 -11.15
N ILE A 169 -20.48 -21.90 -11.95
CA ILE A 169 -20.98 -23.28 -11.93
C ILE A 169 -20.63 -23.94 -10.59
N ALA A 170 -19.41 -23.74 -10.09
CA ALA A 170 -18.99 -24.26 -8.79
C ALA A 170 -19.85 -23.74 -7.64
N LEU A 171 -20.09 -22.42 -7.59
CA LEU A 171 -20.95 -21.79 -6.60
C LEU A 171 -22.38 -22.33 -6.66
N LYS A 172 -22.95 -22.46 -7.87
CA LYS A 172 -24.30 -23.00 -8.06
C LYS A 172 -24.41 -24.42 -7.53
N ASN A 173 -23.49 -25.29 -7.92
CA ASN A 173 -23.49 -26.70 -7.52
C ASN A 173 -23.33 -26.82 -6.00
N GLU A 174 -22.50 -25.98 -5.38
CA GLU A 174 -22.28 -26.01 -3.94
C GLU A 174 -23.49 -25.52 -3.14
N LEU A 175 -24.11 -24.42 -3.57
CA LEU A 175 -25.36 -23.94 -2.96
C LEU A 175 -26.47 -24.98 -3.05
N GLN A 176 -26.59 -25.69 -4.18
CA GLN A 176 -27.55 -26.79 -4.33
C GLN A 176 -27.29 -27.92 -3.33
N ARG A 177 -26.03 -28.32 -3.13
CA ARG A 177 -25.65 -29.32 -2.12
C ARG A 177 -25.94 -28.88 -0.68
N HIS A 178 -25.70 -27.62 -0.35
CA HIS A 178 -26.06 -27.05 0.96
C HIS A 178 -27.57 -27.19 1.19
N ILE A 179 -28.39 -26.81 0.21
CA ILE A 179 -29.85 -26.90 0.30
C ILE A 179 -30.30 -28.35 0.56
N GLU A 180 -29.78 -29.32 -0.20
CA GLU A 180 -30.13 -30.74 -0.04
C GLU A 180 -29.71 -31.29 1.33
N THR A 181 -28.51 -30.93 1.78
CA THR A 181 -27.99 -31.39 3.08
C THR A 181 -28.78 -30.79 4.24
N TYR A 182 -29.09 -29.49 4.20
CA TYR A 182 -29.89 -28.85 5.24
C TYR A 182 -31.33 -29.36 5.26
N LYS A 183 -31.96 -29.60 4.10
CA LYS A 183 -33.28 -30.25 4.04
C LYS A 183 -33.28 -31.62 4.73
N THR A 184 -32.24 -32.43 4.47
CA THR A 184 -32.10 -33.75 5.09
C THR A 184 -31.88 -33.65 6.61
N ALA A 185 -31.05 -32.71 7.06
CA ALA A 185 -30.79 -32.50 8.48
C ALA A 185 -32.03 -31.98 9.23
N ILE A 186 -32.81 -31.10 8.61
CA ILE A 186 -34.09 -30.61 9.16
C ILE A 186 -35.08 -31.77 9.31
N HIS A 187 -35.25 -32.61 8.28
CA HIS A 187 -36.11 -33.80 8.39
C HIS A 187 -35.68 -34.71 9.55
N LYS A 188 -34.37 -34.89 9.76
CA LYS A 188 -33.87 -35.69 10.88
C LYS A 188 -34.15 -35.02 12.24
N LEU A 189 -34.05 -33.70 12.33
CA LEU A 189 -34.42 -32.96 13.54
C LEU A 189 -35.92 -33.07 13.84
N GLU A 190 -36.78 -33.07 12.82
CA GLU A 190 -38.22 -33.27 12.95
C GLU A 190 -38.53 -34.68 13.49
N GLU A 191 -37.87 -35.73 12.95
CA GLU A 191 -37.96 -37.10 13.50
C GLU A 191 -37.56 -37.14 14.98
N LEU A 192 -36.44 -36.50 15.34
CA LEU A 192 -35.94 -36.47 16.72
C LEU A 192 -36.86 -35.65 17.66
N SER A 193 -37.52 -34.61 17.14
CA SER A 193 -38.46 -33.77 17.89
C SER A 193 -39.72 -34.51 18.31
N THR A 194 -40.14 -35.56 17.57
CA THR A 194 -41.30 -36.37 17.96
C THR A 194 -41.07 -37.18 19.24
N VAL A 195 -39.81 -37.39 19.64
CA VAL A 195 -39.40 -38.08 20.88
C VAL A 195 -39.45 -37.14 22.10
N THR A 196 -39.55 -35.82 21.89
CA THR A 196 -39.43 -34.80 22.96
C THR A 196 -40.72 -34.03 23.26
N VAL A 197 -41.90 -34.66 23.12
CA VAL A 197 -43.16 -34.02 23.54
C VAL A 197 -43.26 -34.03 25.08
N ASN A 198 -42.68 -33.00 25.73
CA ASN A 198 -43.13 -32.54 27.04
C ASN A 198 -42.79 -31.04 27.21
N PRO A 199 -43.75 -30.16 27.57
CA PRO A 199 -43.72 -28.76 27.16
C PRO A 199 -43.14 -27.77 28.19
N ASP A 200 -42.29 -28.20 29.13
CA ASP A 200 -41.66 -27.22 30.04
C ASP A 200 -40.16 -27.52 30.34
N PRO A 201 -39.23 -26.79 29.69
CA PRO A 201 -37.79 -26.91 29.92
C PRO A 201 -37.31 -26.38 31.27
N ALA A 202 -38.11 -25.56 31.97
CA ALA A 202 -37.66 -24.84 33.16
C ALA A 202 -38.03 -25.53 34.49
N GLN A 203 -39.15 -26.26 34.54
CA GLN A 203 -39.64 -26.87 35.79
C GLN A 203 -39.15 -28.30 36.09
N SER A 204 -38.48 -28.97 35.14
CA SER A 204 -38.16 -30.42 35.26
C SER A 204 -36.66 -30.76 35.34
N SER A 205 -35.75 -29.80 35.24
CA SER A 205 -34.35 -30.06 34.88
C SER A 205 -33.57 -30.91 35.88
N HIS A 206 -33.73 -30.68 37.19
CA HIS A 206 -32.94 -31.39 38.20
C HIS A 206 -33.43 -32.83 38.43
N GLN A 207 -34.75 -33.03 38.52
CA GLN A 207 -35.33 -34.38 38.63
C GLN A 207 -35.14 -35.20 37.34
N ARG A 208 -35.20 -34.57 36.17
CA ARG A 208 -34.97 -35.22 34.88
C ARG A 208 -33.50 -35.63 34.72
N LEU A 209 -32.54 -34.78 35.13
CA LEU A 209 -31.11 -35.12 35.17
C LEU A 209 -30.82 -36.35 36.06
N LEU A 210 -31.53 -36.48 37.18
CA LEU A 210 -31.41 -37.63 38.09
C LEU A 210 -32.10 -38.90 37.58
N ALA A 211 -33.01 -38.78 36.61
CA ALA A 211 -33.77 -39.89 36.01
C ALA A 211 -33.21 -40.37 34.66
N ILE A 212 -32.20 -39.69 34.10
CA ILE A 212 -31.56 -40.09 32.85
C ILE A 212 -30.82 -41.41 33.06
N SER A 213 -31.21 -42.44 32.32
CA SER A 213 -30.53 -43.73 32.32
C SER A 213 -29.30 -43.72 31.38
N HIS A 214 -28.42 -44.70 31.56
CA HIS A 214 -27.31 -44.93 30.63
C HIS A 214 -27.79 -45.16 29.18
N GLY A 215 -28.94 -45.83 29.00
CA GLY A 215 -29.54 -46.05 27.68
C GLY A 215 -29.97 -44.74 27.00
N ASP A 216 -30.53 -43.80 27.76
CA ASP A 216 -30.92 -42.48 27.26
C ASP A 216 -29.71 -41.65 26.83
N ILE A 217 -28.61 -41.74 27.56
CA ILE A 217 -27.34 -41.07 27.21
C ILE A 217 -26.77 -41.68 25.92
N GLN A 218 -26.79 -43.00 25.77
CA GLN A 218 -26.34 -43.67 24.56
C GLN A 218 -27.18 -43.26 23.35
N GLN A 219 -28.51 -43.23 23.47
CA GLN A 219 -29.38 -42.81 22.37
C GLN A 219 -29.14 -41.34 22.00
N ARG A 220 -29.05 -40.43 22.98
CA ARG A 220 -28.74 -39.02 22.74
C ARG A 220 -27.37 -38.84 22.06
N LEU A 221 -26.38 -39.65 22.43
CA LEU A 221 -25.08 -39.63 21.79
C LEU A 221 -25.17 -40.07 20.32
N ILE A 222 -25.92 -41.13 20.02
CA ILE A 222 -26.15 -41.61 18.66
C ILE A 222 -26.82 -40.51 17.83
N ASP A 223 -27.92 -39.94 18.31
CA ASP A 223 -28.68 -38.93 17.59
C ASP A 223 -27.86 -37.67 17.30
N ASN A 224 -27.15 -37.16 18.33
CA ASN A 224 -26.27 -36.01 18.20
C ASN A 224 -25.09 -36.31 17.25
N LYS A 225 -24.54 -37.53 17.30
CA LYS A 225 -23.44 -37.92 16.42
C LYS A 225 -23.91 -38.03 14.97
N THR A 226 -25.10 -38.56 14.72
CA THR A 226 -25.72 -38.62 13.38
C THR A 226 -25.92 -37.21 12.82
N LEU A 227 -26.50 -36.28 13.60
CA LEU A 227 -26.65 -34.88 13.19
C LEU A 227 -25.31 -34.21 12.90
N LEU A 228 -24.32 -34.39 13.80
CA LEU A 228 -22.99 -33.83 13.63
C LEU A 228 -22.32 -34.34 12.35
N THR A 229 -22.40 -35.64 12.06
CA THR A 229 -21.82 -36.22 10.84
C THR A 229 -22.51 -35.72 9.57
N MET A 230 -23.81 -35.42 9.62
CA MET A 230 -24.50 -34.83 8.46
C MET A 230 -24.09 -33.37 8.21
N LEU A 231 -23.91 -32.58 9.28
CA LEU A 231 -23.63 -31.15 9.20
C LEU A 231 -22.14 -30.80 9.12
N ASP A 232 -21.24 -31.73 9.46
CA ASP A 232 -19.79 -31.53 9.37
C ASP A 232 -19.18 -32.06 8.05
N LYS A 233 -19.98 -32.06 6.97
CA LYS A 233 -19.53 -32.51 5.65
C LYS A 233 -18.56 -31.52 5.00
N PRO A 234 -17.51 -31.98 4.29
CA PRO A 234 -16.58 -31.12 3.57
C PRO A 234 -17.24 -30.19 2.55
N ALA A 235 -18.32 -30.64 1.89
CA ALA A 235 -19.13 -29.83 0.97
C ALA A 235 -19.60 -28.52 1.66
N LEU A 236 -20.08 -28.61 2.90
CA LEU A 236 -20.54 -27.46 3.66
C LEU A 236 -19.44 -26.44 4.01
N LYS A 237 -18.17 -26.80 3.80
CA LYS A 237 -16.99 -25.96 4.03
C LYS A 237 -16.38 -25.40 2.74
N GLN A 238 -16.77 -25.91 1.56
CA GLN A 238 -16.22 -25.44 0.28
C GLN A 238 -16.75 -24.06 -0.13
N LEU A 239 -17.97 -23.72 0.30
CA LEU A 239 -18.61 -22.44 -0.04
C LEU A 239 -17.78 -21.22 0.39
N SER A 240 -17.12 -21.26 1.56
CA SER A 240 -16.28 -20.14 2.02
C SER A 240 -15.10 -19.87 1.08
N GLN A 241 -14.46 -20.93 0.56
CA GLN A 241 -13.37 -20.80 -0.40
C GLN A 241 -13.86 -20.23 -1.74
N LEU A 242 -15.04 -20.66 -2.20
CA LEU A 242 -15.62 -20.14 -3.44
C LEU A 242 -16.02 -18.66 -3.30
N LEU A 243 -16.49 -18.23 -2.12
CA LEU A 243 -16.77 -16.82 -1.84
C LEU A 243 -15.51 -15.97 -1.79
N GLU A 244 -14.42 -16.48 -1.20
CA GLU A 244 -13.12 -15.81 -1.20
C GLU A 244 -12.60 -15.64 -2.64
N ASN A 245 -12.68 -16.69 -3.45
CA ASN A 245 -12.32 -16.64 -4.87
C ASN A 245 -13.18 -15.62 -5.64
N LEU A 246 -14.48 -15.52 -5.35
CA LEU A 246 -15.36 -14.53 -5.96
C LEU A 246 -14.98 -13.11 -5.54
N SER A 247 -14.70 -12.89 -4.26
CA SER A 247 -14.25 -11.61 -3.71
C SER A 247 -12.95 -11.14 -4.39
N GLN A 248 -11.98 -12.05 -4.52
CA GLN A 248 -10.71 -11.74 -5.18
C GLN A 248 -10.92 -11.38 -6.65
N ARG A 249 -11.79 -12.11 -7.38
CA ARG A 249 -12.11 -11.77 -8.77
C ARG A 249 -12.72 -10.39 -8.92
N VAL A 250 -13.65 -10.02 -8.03
CA VAL A 250 -14.24 -8.68 -8.03
C VAL A 250 -13.17 -7.61 -7.80
N GLN A 251 -12.22 -7.85 -6.91
CA GLN A 251 -11.15 -6.90 -6.62
C GLN A 251 -10.20 -6.73 -7.82
N ASN A 252 -9.79 -7.83 -8.44
CA ASN A 252 -8.97 -7.82 -9.64
C ASN A 252 -9.67 -7.09 -10.81
N ASP A 253 -10.97 -7.34 -11.03
CA ASP A 253 -11.74 -6.65 -12.09
C ASP A 253 -11.78 -5.12 -11.84
N LYS A 254 -11.94 -4.69 -10.58
CA LYS A 254 -11.86 -3.26 -10.21
C LYS A 254 -10.50 -2.66 -10.53
N GLU A 255 -9.42 -3.38 -10.26
CA GLU A 255 -8.05 -2.92 -10.53
C GLU A 255 -7.78 -2.77 -12.02
N VAL A 256 -8.29 -3.71 -12.83
CA VAL A 256 -8.24 -3.64 -14.29
C VAL A 256 -9.02 -2.42 -14.80
N LEU A 257 -10.25 -2.23 -14.34
CA LEU A 257 -11.08 -1.08 -14.71
C LEU A 257 -10.43 0.25 -14.29
N PHE A 258 -9.83 0.30 -13.11
CA PHE A 258 -9.05 1.45 -12.66
C PHE A 258 -7.88 1.73 -13.61
N CYS A 259 -7.08 0.72 -13.95
CA CYS A 259 -5.92 0.87 -14.83
C CYS A 259 -6.32 1.33 -16.24
N VAL A 260 -7.35 0.71 -16.83
CA VAL A 260 -7.90 1.09 -18.14
C VAL A 260 -8.49 2.51 -18.09
N GLY A 261 -9.19 2.87 -17.02
CA GLY A 261 -9.75 4.20 -16.83
C GLY A 261 -8.68 5.30 -16.80
N GLN A 262 -7.54 5.04 -16.17
CA GLN A 262 -6.39 5.94 -16.19
C GLN A 262 -5.74 6.03 -17.57
N ILE A 263 -5.59 4.90 -18.29
CA ILE A 263 -5.10 4.91 -19.67
C ILE A 263 -6.01 5.77 -20.55
N ARG A 264 -7.33 5.64 -20.43
CA ARG A 264 -8.31 6.42 -21.21
C ARG A 264 -8.20 7.92 -20.99
N ARG A 265 -7.78 8.37 -19.80
CA ARG A 265 -7.55 9.81 -19.51
C ARG A 265 -6.33 10.36 -20.25
N ILE A 266 -5.32 9.53 -20.48
CA ILE A 266 -4.05 9.90 -21.11
C ILE A 266 -4.12 9.69 -22.63
N ASP A 267 -4.84 8.65 -23.06
CA ASP A 267 -5.03 8.28 -24.45
C ASP A 267 -6.51 8.03 -24.74
N THR A 268 -7.19 9.09 -25.18
CA THR A 268 -8.59 9.03 -25.62
C THR A 268 -8.77 8.18 -26.87
N SER A 269 -7.71 7.92 -27.65
CA SER A 269 -7.74 7.09 -28.85
C SER A 269 -7.45 5.60 -28.60
N ALA A 270 -7.25 5.19 -27.33
CA ALA A 270 -6.84 3.82 -26.99
C ALA A 270 -7.88 2.72 -27.30
N ASN A 271 -9.07 3.09 -27.80
CA ASN A 271 -10.18 2.21 -28.20
C ASN A 271 -10.44 1.08 -27.18
N THR A 272 -10.69 1.49 -25.93
CA THR A 272 -10.74 0.59 -24.76
C THR A 272 -11.91 -0.37 -24.75
N GLU A 273 -12.91 -0.16 -25.61
CA GLU A 273 -14.12 -0.99 -25.68
C GLU A 273 -13.95 -2.20 -26.62
N GLU A 274 -13.20 -2.05 -27.72
CA GLU A 274 -13.01 -3.12 -28.70
C GLU A 274 -11.74 -3.95 -28.43
N ARG A 275 -10.77 -3.39 -27.70
CA ARG A 275 -9.47 -4.03 -27.47
C ARG A 275 -9.48 -4.88 -26.19
N PRO A 276 -8.91 -6.11 -26.20
CA PRO A 276 -8.77 -6.90 -24.99
C PRO A 276 -7.99 -6.15 -23.91
N ALA A 277 -8.58 -6.02 -22.71
CA ALA A 277 -8.01 -5.25 -21.60
C ALA A 277 -6.60 -5.72 -21.22
N ALA A 278 -6.37 -7.03 -21.15
CA ALA A 278 -5.04 -7.60 -20.87
C ALA A 278 -3.98 -7.15 -21.90
N GLY A 279 -4.32 -7.19 -23.19
CA GLY A 279 -3.41 -6.75 -24.26
C GLY A 279 -3.12 -5.25 -24.21
N LEU A 280 -4.12 -4.43 -23.87
CA LEU A 280 -3.95 -3.00 -23.65
C LEU A 280 -2.99 -2.72 -22.48
N LEU A 281 -3.23 -3.35 -21.32
CA LEU A 281 -2.39 -3.18 -20.13
C LEU A 281 -0.95 -3.65 -20.38
N MET A 282 -0.76 -4.78 -21.07
CA MET A 282 0.56 -5.30 -21.43
C MET A 282 1.33 -4.32 -22.32
N ASN A 283 0.66 -3.69 -23.29
CA ASN A 283 1.29 -2.71 -24.16
C ASN A 283 1.75 -1.47 -23.38
N TYR A 284 0.92 -0.96 -22.47
CA TYR A 284 1.31 0.16 -21.61
C TYR A 284 2.39 -0.20 -20.60
N SER A 285 2.39 -1.43 -20.05
CA SER A 285 3.47 -1.91 -19.19
C SER A 285 4.80 -1.95 -19.94
N ARG A 286 4.81 -2.47 -21.19
CA ARG A 286 5.98 -2.41 -22.08
C ARG A 286 6.40 -0.99 -22.42
N GLY A 287 5.44 -0.07 -22.61
CA GLY A 287 5.72 1.35 -22.80
C GLY A 287 6.44 1.97 -21.61
N CYS A 288 5.97 1.68 -20.38
CA CYS A 288 6.63 2.09 -19.15
C CYS A 288 8.05 1.53 -19.05
N GLU A 289 8.23 0.23 -19.34
CA GLU A 289 9.54 -0.42 -19.36
C GLU A 289 10.51 0.22 -20.37
N ALA A 290 10.03 0.50 -21.58
CA ALA A 290 10.84 1.15 -22.61
C ALA A 290 11.34 2.54 -22.15
N VAL A 291 10.45 3.37 -21.59
CA VAL A 291 10.80 4.70 -21.08
C VAL A 291 11.74 4.61 -19.88
N LEU A 292 11.49 3.69 -18.94
CA LEU A 292 12.39 3.43 -17.80
C LEU A 292 13.80 3.02 -18.27
N GLY A 293 13.88 2.22 -19.33
CA GLY A 293 15.15 1.84 -19.95
C GLY A 293 15.86 3.00 -20.65
N LEU A 294 15.12 4.01 -21.14
CA LEU A 294 15.70 5.21 -21.75
C LEU A 294 16.24 6.20 -20.73
N MET A 295 15.59 6.34 -19.57
CA MET A 295 16.04 7.23 -18.49
C MET A 295 17.39 6.82 -17.89
N GLY A 296 17.88 5.61 -18.19
CA GLY A 296 19.16 5.08 -17.70
C GLY A 296 19.11 4.63 -16.23
N PRO A 297 20.16 3.95 -15.74
CA PRO A 297 20.37 3.79 -14.30
C PRO A 297 20.71 5.15 -13.67
N LEU A 298 20.42 5.34 -12.39
CA LEU A 298 20.96 6.48 -11.62
C LEU A 298 22.47 6.47 -11.80
N SER A 299 23.02 7.41 -12.55
CA SER A 299 24.47 7.57 -12.65
C SER A 299 25.00 7.82 -11.23
N ALA A 300 25.69 6.83 -10.68
CA ALA A 300 26.62 7.08 -9.58
C ALA A 300 27.56 8.20 -10.05
N PRO A 301 27.81 9.24 -9.22
CA PRO A 301 28.68 10.33 -9.62
C PRO A 301 30.05 9.76 -9.98
N SER A 302 30.45 10.05 -11.22
CA SER A 302 31.74 9.74 -11.81
C SER A 302 32.87 10.19 -10.90
N SER A 303 33.72 9.25 -10.49
CA SER A 303 35.00 9.53 -9.85
C SER A 303 35.95 10.24 -10.83
N PRO A 304 36.66 11.27 -10.37
CA PRO A 304 38.04 11.47 -10.78
C PRO A 304 38.97 11.53 -9.54
N THR A 305 39.96 10.64 -9.56
CA THR A 305 41.36 10.85 -9.15
C THR A 305 41.69 11.89 -8.07
N SER A 306 42.16 11.36 -6.93
CA SER A 306 43.24 11.86 -6.05
C SER A 306 43.81 13.27 -6.27
N ASN A 307 43.59 14.18 -5.31
CA ASN A 307 44.61 14.80 -4.44
C ASN A 307 44.09 16.07 -3.78
N GLY A 308 44.38 16.24 -2.49
CA GLY A 308 44.38 17.57 -1.85
C GLY A 308 43.58 17.65 -0.55
N CYS A 309 44.30 17.65 0.57
CA CYS A 309 43.88 18.03 1.91
C CYS A 309 43.27 19.45 1.98
N GLY A 310 42.30 19.64 2.87
CA GLY A 310 41.72 20.95 3.18
C GLY A 310 40.52 20.85 4.12
N SER A 311 40.71 21.29 5.36
CA SER A 311 39.80 21.18 6.50
C SER A 311 38.60 22.13 6.44
N GLY A 312 37.44 21.64 6.90
CA GLY A 312 36.44 22.37 7.70
C GLY A 312 35.59 23.47 7.05
N SER A 313 34.31 23.18 6.80
CA SER A 313 33.20 24.10 7.08
C SER A 313 31.87 23.36 7.00
N ASP A 314 31.10 23.46 8.09
CA ASP A 314 29.92 22.66 8.43
C ASP A 314 28.75 22.78 7.43
N GLY A 315 28.28 21.61 6.97
CA GLY A 315 27.02 21.45 6.26
C GLY A 315 25.97 20.83 7.19
N TYR A 316 25.15 21.67 7.82
CA TYR A 316 23.88 21.25 8.39
C TYR A 316 22.92 20.91 7.25
N HIS A 317 22.46 19.66 7.16
CA HIS A 317 21.06 19.31 6.85
C HIS A 317 20.77 17.89 7.38
N SER A 318 19.87 17.85 8.36
CA SER A 318 19.40 16.70 9.15
C SER A 318 18.37 15.90 8.34
N ASP A 319 18.77 14.76 7.80
CA ASP A 319 17.87 13.70 7.29
C ASP A 319 18.24 12.31 7.87
N SER A 320 19.32 12.18 8.63
CA SER A 320 19.78 10.91 9.23
C SER A 320 18.90 10.42 10.39
N ASP A 321 18.24 11.33 11.10
CA ASP A 321 17.62 10.99 12.39
C ASP A 321 16.30 10.22 12.23
N THR A 322 15.61 10.38 11.08
CA THR A 322 14.32 9.73 10.83
C THR A 322 14.48 8.26 10.43
N ASP A 323 15.52 7.92 9.68
CA ASP A 323 15.81 6.54 9.29
C ASP A 323 16.38 5.73 10.47
N GLU A 324 17.19 6.36 11.33
CA GLU A 324 17.73 5.72 12.53
C GLU A 324 16.62 5.43 13.57
N THR A 325 15.71 6.38 13.80
CA THR A 325 14.57 6.17 14.71
C THR A 325 13.57 5.14 14.20
N ASN A 326 13.32 5.07 12.88
CA ASN A 326 12.49 4.03 12.29
C ASN A 326 13.11 2.64 12.45
N SER A 327 14.41 2.50 12.20
CA SER A 327 15.16 1.26 12.40
C SER A 327 15.13 0.80 13.86
N GLU A 328 15.27 1.73 14.80
CA GLU A 328 15.24 1.45 16.24
C GLU A 328 13.86 0.97 16.72
N LEU A 329 12.77 1.56 16.25
CA LEU A 329 11.40 1.11 16.60
C LEU A 329 11.10 -0.30 16.06
N VAL A 330 11.55 -0.62 14.84
CA VAL A 330 11.43 -1.98 14.28
C VAL A 330 12.25 -2.98 15.11
N ARG A 331 13.45 -2.58 15.55
CA ARG A 331 14.28 -3.39 16.45
C ARG A 331 13.57 -3.64 17.79
N GLN A 332 12.98 -2.62 18.41
CA GLN A 332 12.21 -2.76 19.65
C GLN A 332 11.00 -3.68 19.48
N TYR A 333 10.31 -3.60 18.34
CA TYR A 333 9.23 -4.53 17.99
C TYR A 333 9.73 -5.98 17.89
N GLY A 334 10.90 -6.20 17.31
CA GLY A 334 11.56 -7.51 17.30
C GLY A 334 11.95 -8.01 18.70
N VAL A 335 12.42 -7.13 19.59
CA VAL A 335 12.74 -7.46 20.99
C VAL A 335 11.49 -7.85 21.78
N MET A 336 10.35 -7.21 21.52
CA MET A 336 9.07 -7.59 22.13
C MET A 336 8.70 -9.03 21.82
N TYR A 337 8.99 -9.51 20.61
CA TYR A 337 8.85 -10.92 20.26
C TYR A 337 9.93 -11.78 20.91
N SER A 338 11.21 -11.50 20.69
CA SER A 338 12.30 -12.41 21.01
C SER A 338 12.65 -12.50 22.49
N LYS A 339 12.25 -11.50 23.29
CA LYS A 339 12.56 -11.42 24.72
C LYS A 339 11.32 -11.22 25.58
N ASN A 340 10.65 -10.06 25.52
CA ASN A 340 9.58 -9.70 26.47
C ASN A 340 8.42 -10.73 26.44
N ARG A 341 8.07 -11.23 25.25
CA ARG A 341 7.05 -12.29 25.10
C ARG A 341 7.47 -13.57 25.81
N ILE A 342 8.74 -13.98 25.69
CA ILE A 342 9.26 -15.23 26.28
C ILE A 342 9.27 -15.11 27.80
N ASP A 343 9.82 -14.02 28.34
CA ASP A 343 9.85 -13.75 29.79
C ASP A 343 8.43 -13.76 30.41
N THR A 344 7.46 -13.19 29.68
CA THR A 344 6.05 -13.19 30.09
C THR A 344 5.43 -14.58 29.96
N LEU A 345 5.75 -15.33 28.91
CA LEU A 345 5.26 -16.69 28.69
C LEU A 345 5.73 -17.63 29.82
N ASP A 346 6.96 -17.48 30.29
CA ASP A 346 7.49 -18.24 31.43
C ASP A 346 6.74 -17.92 32.72
N SER A 347 6.39 -16.65 32.92
CA SER A 347 5.53 -16.23 34.04
C SER A 347 4.11 -16.79 33.92
N LEU A 348 3.54 -16.90 32.72
CA LEU A 348 2.26 -17.57 32.50
C LEU A 348 2.36 -19.10 32.66
N ASN A 349 3.55 -19.67 32.44
CA ASN A 349 3.80 -21.11 32.63
C ASN A 349 3.83 -21.52 34.10
N SER A 350 4.19 -20.60 35.01
CA SER A 350 4.20 -20.86 36.46
C SER A 350 2.81 -20.79 37.10
N LEU A 351 1.81 -20.22 36.41
CA LEU A 351 0.44 -20.13 36.92
C LEU A 351 -0.28 -21.49 36.90
N PRO A 352 -0.72 -22.03 38.06
CA PRO A 352 -1.31 -23.37 38.15
C PRO A 352 -2.54 -23.57 37.27
N GLN A 353 -3.41 -22.55 37.19
CA GLN A 353 -4.66 -22.60 36.41
C GLN A 353 -4.40 -22.67 34.89
N LEU A 354 -3.22 -22.26 34.44
CA LEU A 354 -2.86 -22.24 33.02
C LEU A 354 -1.90 -23.38 32.64
N LYS A 355 -1.53 -24.27 33.57
CA LYS A 355 -0.46 -25.26 33.39
C LYS A 355 -0.56 -26.02 32.05
N HIS A 356 -1.76 -26.49 31.70
CA HIS A 356 -2.01 -27.30 30.50
C HIS A 356 -2.49 -26.47 29.28
N ALA A 357 -2.69 -25.17 29.43
CA ALA A 357 -3.28 -24.30 28.41
C ALA A 357 -2.20 -23.63 27.53
N HIS A 358 -1.25 -24.39 26.99
CA HIS A 358 -0.08 -23.84 26.26
C HIS A 358 -0.46 -22.95 25.07
N GLN A 359 -1.44 -23.37 24.26
CA GLN A 359 -1.90 -22.60 23.11
C GLN A 359 -2.61 -21.31 23.52
N LEU A 360 -3.32 -21.32 24.65
CA LEU A 360 -4.02 -20.15 25.16
C LEU A 360 -3.03 -19.06 25.57
N LYS A 361 -1.94 -19.41 26.26
CA LYS A 361 -0.90 -18.46 26.68
C LYS A 361 -0.29 -17.72 25.48
N ALA A 362 0.03 -18.45 24.41
CA ALA A 362 0.53 -17.85 23.17
C ALA A 362 -0.50 -16.90 22.54
N LYS A 363 -1.78 -17.30 22.50
CA LYS A 363 -2.88 -16.47 21.99
C LYS A 363 -3.12 -15.21 22.83
N ILE A 364 -2.95 -15.27 24.15
CA ILE A 364 -3.03 -14.10 25.05
C ILE A 364 -1.99 -13.06 24.63
N LEU A 365 -0.72 -13.47 24.55
CA LEU A 365 0.38 -12.54 24.24
C LEU A 365 0.25 -11.96 22.82
N PHE A 366 -0.16 -12.79 21.85
CA PHE A 366 -0.47 -12.33 20.49
C PHE A 366 -1.64 -11.32 20.48
N SER A 367 -2.70 -11.58 21.24
CA SER A 367 -3.87 -10.69 21.29
C SER A 367 -3.53 -9.34 21.91
N ILE A 368 -2.67 -9.31 22.94
CA ILE A 368 -2.26 -8.07 23.62
C ILE A 368 -1.61 -7.10 22.62
N ILE A 369 -0.65 -7.54 21.81
CA ILE A 369 0.01 -6.65 20.84
C ILE A 369 -0.98 -6.15 19.77
N VAL A 370 -1.92 -7.00 19.31
CA VAL A 370 -2.96 -6.60 18.36
C VAL A 370 -3.92 -5.57 18.95
N LEU A 371 -4.39 -5.79 20.18
CA LEU A 371 -5.27 -4.87 20.90
C LEU A 371 -4.58 -3.53 21.18
N ALA A 372 -3.29 -3.55 21.54
CA ALA A 372 -2.50 -2.35 21.77
C ALA A 372 -2.41 -1.46 20.52
N PHE A 373 -2.08 -2.03 19.35
CA PHE A 373 -2.05 -1.29 18.09
C PHE A 373 -3.42 -0.72 17.70
N ARG A 374 -4.48 -1.52 17.84
CA ARG A 374 -5.85 -1.07 17.55
C ARG A 374 -6.27 0.09 18.47
N ALA A 375 -5.97 0.00 19.76
CA ALA A 375 -6.32 1.03 20.72
C ALA A 375 -5.52 2.33 20.49
N CYS A 376 -4.23 2.23 20.17
CA CYS A 376 -3.38 3.39 19.89
C CYS A 376 -3.77 4.11 18.59
N HIS A 377 -4.04 3.37 17.51
CA HIS A 377 -4.58 3.97 16.27
C HIS A 377 -5.91 4.69 16.53
N GLY A 378 -6.83 4.04 17.24
CA GLY A 378 -8.11 4.65 17.61
C GLY A 378 -7.95 5.89 18.49
N LEU A 379 -6.98 5.90 19.42
CA LEU A 379 -6.69 7.06 20.27
C LEU A 379 -6.13 8.23 19.47
N LYS A 380 -5.18 7.97 18.54
CA LYS A 380 -4.59 9.00 17.69
C LYS A 380 -5.66 9.75 16.91
N GLU A 381 -6.53 9.03 16.22
CA GLU A 381 -7.62 9.63 15.44
C GLU A 381 -8.64 10.36 16.33
N ARG A 382 -8.93 9.82 17.52
CA ARG A 382 -9.81 10.47 18.49
C ARG A 382 -9.24 11.79 19.00
N LYS A 383 -7.93 11.87 19.26
CA LYS A 383 -7.27 13.11 19.71
C LYS A 383 -7.29 14.20 18.64
N VAL A 384 -7.08 13.83 17.38
CA VAL A 384 -7.25 14.76 16.25
C VAL A 384 -8.68 15.29 16.21
N LEU A 385 -9.68 14.41 16.32
CA LEU A 385 -11.09 14.81 16.31
C LEU A 385 -11.49 15.66 17.53
N GLU A 386 -10.95 15.38 18.72
CA GLU A 386 -11.17 16.17 19.95
C GLU A 386 -10.66 17.60 19.79
N VAL A 387 -9.47 17.79 19.20
CA VAL A 387 -8.93 19.13 18.93
C VAL A 387 -9.81 19.88 17.92
N ARG A 388 -10.21 19.23 16.83
CA ARG A 388 -11.13 19.81 15.85
C ARG A 388 -12.44 20.26 16.47
N ARG A 389 -13.04 19.42 17.32
CA ARG A 389 -14.28 19.75 18.05
C ARG A 389 -14.10 20.92 19.00
N THR A 390 -12.99 20.96 19.72
CA THR A 390 -12.67 22.04 20.68
C THR A 390 -12.51 23.38 19.98
N LEU A 391 -11.93 23.38 18.78
CA LEU A 391 -11.73 24.58 17.96
C LEU A 391 -12.92 24.89 17.04
N HIS A 392 -14.04 24.16 17.16
CA HIS A 392 -15.24 24.31 16.33
C HIS A 392 -14.97 24.23 14.81
N VAL A 393 -14.03 23.39 14.41
CA VAL A 393 -13.66 23.17 13.01
C VAL A 393 -14.54 22.07 12.41
N LEU A 394 -15.65 22.50 11.79
CA LEU A 394 -16.74 21.63 11.32
C LEU A 394 -16.52 21.06 9.91
N ASP A 395 -15.82 21.79 9.05
CA ASP A 395 -15.54 21.35 7.66
C ASP A 395 -14.20 20.61 7.58
N ALA A 396 -14.20 19.43 6.93
CA ALA A 396 -13.03 18.55 6.84
C ALA A 396 -12.13 18.79 5.62
N ASN A 397 -12.48 19.76 4.76
CA ASN A 397 -11.92 19.87 3.41
C ASN A 397 -11.17 21.19 3.14
N ASP A 398 -10.90 22.02 4.16
CA ASP A 398 -10.07 23.22 3.97
C ASP A 398 -8.60 22.98 4.36
N ASP A 399 -7.70 23.75 3.75
CA ASP A 399 -6.26 23.63 3.99
C ASP A 399 -5.87 23.96 5.43
N ALA A 400 -6.68 24.81 6.10
CA ALA A 400 -6.49 25.19 7.50
C ALA A 400 -6.72 23.99 8.44
N THR A 401 -7.79 23.21 8.23
CA THR A 401 -8.06 21.98 8.97
C THR A 401 -6.98 20.93 8.71
N ALA A 402 -6.54 20.78 7.47
CA ALA A 402 -5.45 19.87 7.15
C ALA A 402 -4.12 20.27 7.82
N ALA A 403 -3.84 21.57 7.92
CA ALA A 403 -2.67 22.09 8.63
C ALA A 403 -2.78 21.86 10.14
N LEU A 404 -3.96 22.08 10.73
CA LEU A 404 -4.24 21.77 12.13
C LEU A 404 -4.04 20.28 12.43
N ASP A 405 -4.63 19.39 11.62
CA ASP A 405 -4.51 17.94 11.80
C ASP A 405 -3.05 17.48 11.73
N ARG A 406 -2.25 18.07 10.82
CA ARG A 406 -0.79 17.82 10.75
C ARG A 406 -0.09 18.30 12.02
N ALA A 407 -0.39 19.50 12.52
CA ALA A 407 0.22 20.04 13.73
C ALA A 407 -0.11 19.19 14.97
N VAL A 408 -1.35 18.73 15.11
CA VAL A 408 -1.76 17.83 16.20
C VAL A 408 -0.99 16.51 16.10
N ARG A 409 -0.95 15.87 14.93
CA ARG A 409 -0.23 14.61 14.72
C ARG A 409 1.27 14.76 15.01
N GLN A 410 1.87 15.88 14.61
CA GLN A 410 3.27 16.19 14.91
C GLN A 410 3.52 16.33 16.42
N ASN A 411 2.66 17.07 17.13
CA ASN A 411 2.77 17.17 18.58
C ASN A 411 2.60 15.82 19.30
N LEU A 412 1.69 14.96 18.82
CA LEU A 412 1.54 13.59 19.35
C LEU A 412 2.80 12.73 19.12
N LYS A 413 3.50 12.91 17.99
CA LYS A 413 4.79 12.28 17.71
C LYS A 413 5.87 12.77 18.68
N ASP A 414 6.02 14.07 18.81
CA ASP A 414 7.09 14.70 19.61
C ASP A 414 6.92 14.44 21.12
N THR A 415 5.68 14.24 21.55
CA THR A 415 5.35 13.94 22.96
C THR A 415 5.11 12.46 23.23
N ALA A 416 5.35 11.57 22.26
CA ALA A 416 4.99 10.15 22.36
C ALA A 416 5.59 9.44 23.58
N ASP A 417 6.82 9.80 23.99
CA ASP A 417 7.49 9.20 25.16
C ASP A 417 6.89 9.63 26.51
N ARG A 418 6.26 10.81 26.56
CA ARG A 418 5.72 11.41 27.80
C ARG A 418 4.20 11.34 27.88
N PHE A 419 3.55 10.92 26.80
CA PHE A 419 2.10 10.85 26.73
C PHE A 419 1.55 9.84 27.74
N PRO A 420 0.51 10.18 28.53
CA PRO A 420 -0.03 9.29 29.54
C PRO A 420 -0.84 8.15 28.89
N MET A 421 -0.26 6.94 28.89
CA MET A 421 -0.88 5.75 28.28
C MET A 421 -1.75 4.92 29.24
N GLY A 422 -1.83 5.29 30.53
CA GLY A 422 -2.47 4.46 31.58
C GLY A 422 -3.93 4.10 31.32
N ASP A 423 -4.70 4.96 30.63
CA ASP A 423 -6.09 4.63 30.27
C ASP A 423 -6.16 3.55 29.19
N VAL A 424 -5.26 3.59 28.21
CA VAL A 424 -5.17 2.60 27.14
C VAL A 424 -4.64 1.27 27.68
N GLU A 425 -3.64 1.32 28.57
CA GLU A 425 -3.13 0.14 29.27
C GLU A 425 -4.25 -0.59 30.02
N ARG A 426 -5.05 0.16 30.80
CA ARG A 426 -6.24 -0.37 31.49
C ARG A 426 -7.30 -0.89 30.53
N GLN A 427 -7.55 -0.20 29.42
CA GLN A 427 -8.50 -0.64 28.40
C GLN A 427 -8.10 -2.00 27.82
N VAL A 428 -6.84 -2.16 27.42
CA VAL A 428 -6.32 -3.42 26.86
C VAL A 428 -6.36 -4.53 27.90
N ALA A 429 -5.92 -4.26 29.14
CA ALA A 429 -6.00 -5.21 30.23
C ALA A 429 -7.44 -5.68 30.49
N ASN A 430 -8.40 -4.76 30.59
CA ASN A 430 -9.81 -5.08 30.81
C ASN A 430 -10.41 -5.90 29.66
N GLN A 431 -10.02 -5.65 28.40
CA GLN A 431 -10.46 -6.47 27.27
C GLN A 431 -9.94 -7.91 27.36
N VAL A 432 -8.68 -8.09 27.73
CA VAL A 432 -8.10 -9.44 27.92
C VAL A 432 -8.79 -10.15 29.08
N LEU A 433 -8.92 -9.50 30.23
CA LEU A 433 -9.51 -10.07 31.44
C LEU A 433 -11.01 -10.39 31.28
N SER A 434 -11.79 -9.52 30.64
CA SER A 434 -13.20 -9.79 30.37
C SER A 434 -13.41 -10.96 29.40
N THR A 435 -12.55 -11.08 28.38
CA THR A 435 -12.58 -12.21 27.45
C THR A 435 -12.20 -13.51 28.14
N LEU A 436 -11.30 -13.46 29.13
CA LEU A 436 -10.75 -14.61 29.85
C LEU A 436 -11.18 -14.61 31.33
N HIS A 437 -12.45 -14.30 31.57
CA HIS A 437 -13.03 -14.18 32.92
C HIS A 437 -12.92 -15.46 33.77
N GLU A 438 -12.76 -16.62 33.12
CA GLU A 438 -12.51 -17.92 33.78
C GLU A 438 -11.11 -18.03 34.41
N TYR A 439 -10.21 -17.08 34.14
CA TYR A 439 -8.81 -17.09 34.60
C TYR A 439 -8.48 -15.82 35.43
N PRO A 440 -9.03 -15.67 36.65
CA PRO A 440 -8.76 -14.50 37.49
C PRO A 440 -7.28 -14.37 37.90
N CYS A 441 -6.50 -15.46 37.81
CA CYS A 441 -5.06 -15.42 38.06
C CYS A 441 -4.28 -14.49 37.10
N LEU A 442 -4.86 -14.14 35.95
CA LEU A 442 -4.25 -13.19 35.00
C LEU A 442 -4.20 -11.77 35.57
N GLU A 443 -5.17 -11.37 36.40
CA GLU A 443 -5.22 -10.04 37.02
C GLU A 443 -4.08 -9.85 38.04
N ALA A 444 -3.66 -10.93 38.70
CA ALA A 444 -2.54 -10.90 39.64
C ALA A 444 -1.16 -11.09 38.97
N CYS A 445 -1.11 -11.29 37.65
CA CYS A 445 0.13 -11.57 36.94
C CYS A 445 0.89 -10.28 36.58
N ILE A 446 1.76 -9.80 37.47
CA ILE A 446 2.55 -8.57 37.27
C ILE A 446 3.35 -8.56 35.95
N PRO A 447 4.05 -9.63 35.53
CA PRO A 447 4.75 -9.65 34.25
C PRO A 447 3.83 -9.45 33.05
N LEU A 448 2.60 -9.97 33.10
CA LEU A 448 1.60 -9.77 32.05
C LEU A 448 1.16 -8.30 31.98
N ILE A 449 0.95 -7.66 33.13
CA ILE A 449 0.59 -6.23 33.20
C ILE A 449 1.72 -5.36 32.63
N HIS A 450 2.97 -5.65 32.97
CA HIS A 450 4.13 -4.98 32.38
C HIS A 450 4.19 -5.20 30.87
N TYR A 451 3.95 -6.42 30.40
CA TYR A 451 3.92 -6.72 28.97
C TYR A 451 2.84 -5.94 28.21
N ILE A 452 1.66 -5.76 28.81
CA ILE A 452 0.60 -4.89 28.26
C ILE A 452 1.09 -3.45 28.15
N SER A 453 1.70 -2.92 29.22
CA SER A 453 2.27 -1.57 29.23
C SER A 453 3.32 -1.38 28.13
N ASP A 454 4.26 -2.31 28.01
CA ASP A 454 5.31 -2.28 26.98
C ASP A 454 4.71 -2.30 25.56
N CYS A 455 3.74 -3.19 25.31
CA CYS A 455 3.05 -3.28 24.02
C CYS A 455 2.32 -1.97 23.66
N VAL A 456 1.60 -1.39 24.62
CA VAL A 456 0.82 -0.15 24.42
C VAL A 456 1.74 1.03 24.18
N ARG A 457 2.81 1.17 24.95
CA ARG A 457 3.78 2.28 24.79
C ARG A 457 4.51 2.19 23.47
N LEU A 458 4.97 0.98 23.09
CA LEU A 458 5.61 0.79 21.79
C LEU A 458 4.64 1.09 20.65
N ALA A 459 3.42 0.53 20.70
CA ALA A 459 2.40 0.79 19.69
C ALA A 459 2.09 2.30 19.56
N TRP A 460 2.02 3.05 20.67
CA TRP A 460 1.82 4.49 20.63
C TRP A 460 2.94 5.24 19.90
N LYS A 461 4.21 4.90 20.17
CA LYS A 461 5.35 5.50 19.47
C LYS A 461 5.32 5.18 17.97
N MET A 462 4.99 3.94 17.61
CA MET A 462 4.97 3.49 16.22
C MET A 462 3.79 4.09 15.43
N THR A 463 2.61 4.17 16.03
CA THR A 463 1.42 4.74 15.37
C THR A 463 1.51 6.26 15.18
N ASN A 464 2.29 6.97 16.01
CA ASN A 464 2.50 8.41 15.88
C ASN A 464 3.64 8.84 14.95
N GLN A 465 4.38 7.89 14.36
CA GLN A 465 5.36 8.25 13.34
C GLN A 465 4.71 8.99 12.16
N THR A 466 5.52 9.81 11.48
CA THR A 466 5.09 10.58 10.30
C THR A 466 4.47 9.67 9.24
N VAL A 467 5.08 8.49 9.05
CA VAL A 467 4.46 7.35 8.36
C VAL A 467 4.13 6.29 9.42
N PRO A 468 2.84 6.12 9.80
CA PRO A 468 2.45 5.21 10.86
C PRO A 468 2.73 3.75 10.53
N TYR A 469 3.07 2.96 11.54
CA TYR A 469 3.12 1.51 11.41
C TYR A 469 1.75 0.86 11.66
N TYR A 470 1.49 -0.22 10.96
CA TYR A 470 0.29 -1.04 11.09
C TYR A 470 0.69 -2.50 11.28
N LEU A 471 -0.15 -3.27 11.97
CA LEU A 471 -0.02 -4.72 11.94
C LEU A 471 -0.73 -5.26 10.70
N ASP A 472 -0.15 -6.28 10.07
CA ASP A 472 -0.91 -7.06 9.09
C ASP A 472 -2.11 -7.70 9.80
N THR A 473 -3.29 -7.55 9.20
CA THR A 473 -4.56 -8.06 9.76
C THR A 473 -5.00 -9.35 9.08
N ASP A 474 -4.28 -9.76 8.04
CA ASP A 474 -4.50 -11.03 7.36
C ASP A 474 -3.81 -12.17 8.12
N PHE A 475 -4.58 -12.81 9.00
CA PHE A 475 -4.16 -14.00 9.75
C PHE A 475 -4.72 -15.29 9.13
N THR A 476 -4.96 -15.30 7.81
CA THR A 476 -5.46 -16.49 7.11
C THR A 476 -4.42 -17.62 7.16
N LEU A 477 -4.89 -18.82 7.51
CA LEU A 477 -4.06 -20.03 7.55
C LEU A 477 -3.88 -20.54 6.12
N GLY A 478 -2.87 -19.99 5.43
CA GLY A 478 -2.54 -20.31 4.05
C GLY A 478 -1.12 -20.84 3.87
N LEU A 479 -0.56 -20.62 2.69
CA LEU A 479 0.85 -20.94 2.41
C LEU A 479 1.79 -19.85 2.96
N LEU A 480 2.97 -20.26 3.37
CA LEU A 480 4.05 -19.38 3.80
C LEU A 480 4.46 -18.47 2.63
N GLN A 481 4.36 -17.16 2.84
CA GLN A 481 4.78 -16.14 1.89
C GLN A 481 6.14 -15.59 2.34
N PRO A 482 7.25 -15.89 1.65
CA PRO A 482 8.59 -15.52 2.12
C PRO A 482 8.81 -14.01 2.31
N GLU A 483 8.02 -13.18 1.62
CA GLU A 483 8.06 -11.72 1.73
C GLU A 483 7.45 -11.21 3.05
N LYS A 484 6.46 -11.91 3.60
CA LYS A 484 5.72 -11.50 4.79
C LYS A 484 5.94 -12.38 6.01
N HIS A 485 6.38 -13.62 5.82
CA HIS A 485 6.41 -14.65 6.85
C HIS A 485 7.82 -15.16 7.10
N GLU A 486 8.15 -15.32 8.38
CA GLU A 486 9.33 -15.99 8.88
C GLU A 486 8.90 -17.23 9.67
N ARG A 487 9.56 -18.36 9.39
CA ARG A 487 9.21 -19.63 10.01
C ARG A 487 9.77 -19.71 11.43
N TYR A 488 8.94 -20.15 12.37
CA TYR A 488 9.41 -20.42 13.72
C TYR A 488 10.46 -21.57 13.72
N PRO A 489 11.58 -21.45 14.45
CA PRO A 489 12.74 -22.35 14.26
C PRO A 489 12.48 -23.85 14.44
N ILE A 490 11.48 -24.24 15.24
CA ILE A 490 11.13 -25.65 15.49
C ILE A 490 10.02 -26.19 14.58
N SER A 491 9.53 -25.40 13.63
CA SER A 491 8.46 -25.82 12.72
C SER A 491 8.94 -26.77 11.64
N GLU A 492 8.00 -27.51 11.04
CA GLU A 492 8.30 -28.55 10.07
C GLU A 492 8.82 -27.95 8.77
N LYS A 493 10.10 -28.17 8.45
CA LYS A 493 10.76 -27.54 7.29
C LYS A 493 10.24 -27.99 5.92
N ARG A 494 9.41 -29.05 5.87
CA ARG A 494 8.88 -29.65 4.63
C ARG A 494 7.49 -29.18 4.25
N SER A 495 6.76 -28.55 5.18
CA SER A 495 5.38 -28.06 4.97
C SER A 495 5.38 -26.55 4.88
N ASP A 496 4.83 -25.96 3.82
CA ASP A 496 4.64 -24.51 3.75
C ASP A 496 3.27 -24.06 4.26
N ILE A 497 2.47 -24.97 4.82
CA ILE A 497 1.14 -24.66 5.34
C ILE A 497 1.28 -24.01 6.71
N ILE A 498 0.77 -22.80 6.87
CA ILE A 498 0.73 -22.09 8.15
C ILE A 498 -0.34 -22.71 9.05
N ARG A 499 0.08 -23.18 10.22
CA ARG A 499 -0.80 -23.72 11.27
C ARG A 499 -1.19 -22.68 12.31
N ALA A 500 -0.30 -21.71 12.59
CA ALA A 500 -0.56 -20.65 13.54
C ALA A 500 0.34 -19.43 13.33
N PHE A 501 -0.18 -18.24 13.62
CA PHE A 501 0.61 -17.02 13.77
C PHE A 501 1.05 -16.87 15.23
N LEU A 502 2.35 -16.69 15.44
CA LEU A 502 2.97 -16.46 16.74
C LEU A 502 3.30 -14.99 16.95
N TRP A 503 3.47 -14.23 15.88
CA TRP A 503 3.72 -12.78 15.91
C TRP A 503 3.21 -12.11 14.64
N PRO A 504 2.57 -10.94 14.74
CA PRO A 504 2.05 -10.26 13.56
C PRO A 504 3.16 -9.59 12.75
N ALA A 505 2.98 -9.54 11.43
CA ALA A 505 3.82 -8.74 10.55
C ALA A 505 3.62 -7.25 10.83
N LEU A 506 4.69 -6.48 10.71
CA LEU A 506 4.67 -5.03 10.82
C LEU A 506 4.79 -4.42 9.43
N ILE A 507 3.85 -3.55 9.09
CA ILE A 507 3.73 -2.90 7.80
C ILE A 507 3.94 -1.39 7.96
N GLN A 508 4.75 -0.81 7.09
CA GLN A 508 4.90 0.64 6.96
C GLN A 508 4.88 1.01 5.48
N ASN A 509 4.09 2.03 5.10
CA ASN A 509 3.95 2.45 3.70
C ASN A 509 3.61 1.30 2.72
N GLY A 510 2.77 0.35 3.14
CA GLY A 510 2.39 -0.82 2.34
C GLY A 510 3.49 -1.88 2.15
N ARG A 511 4.64 -1.74 2.82
CA ARG A 511 5.75 -2.71 2.80
C ARG A 511 5.89 -3.42 4.14
N CYS A 512 6.22 -4.71 4.10
CA CYS A 512 6.55 -5.48 5.29
C CYS A 512 7.94 -5.09 5.79
N VAL A 513 8.00 -4.46 6.98
CA VAL A 513 9.23 -4.03 7.64
C VAL A 513 9.68 -5.00 8.74
N TYR A 514 8.76 -5.81 9.26
CA TYR A 514 9.06 -6.96 10.12
C TYR A 514 8.15 -8.11 9.76
N LYS A 515 8.70 -9.29 9.46
CA LYS A 515 7.92 -10.44 9.01
C LYS A 515 7.10 -11.04 10.16
N ALA A 516 5.89 -11.50 9.85
CA ALA A 516 5.09 -12.28 10.77
C ALA A 516 5.81 -13.57 11.10
N ILE A 517 5.72 -14.03 12.34
CA ILE A 517 6.36 -15.29 12.73
C ILE A 517 5.29 -16.37 12.80
N VAL A 518 5.48 -17.41 11.98
CA VAL A 518 4.47 -18.45 11.74
C VAL A 518 4.99 -19.83 12.07
N ALA A 519 4.11 -20.67 12.61
CA ALA A 519 4.35 -22.10 12.76
C ALA A 519 3.75 -22.86 11.57
N THR A 520 4.52 -23.77 10.97
CA THR A 520 4.17 -24.53 9.76
C THR A 520 4.21 -26.05 9.97
#